data_AF-A0A2A5MBF0-F1
#
_entry.id   AF-A0A2A5MBF0-F1
#
_cell.length_a   1.000
_cell.length_b   1.000
_cell.length_c   1.000
_cell.angle_alpha   90.00
_cell.angle_beta   90.00
_cell.angle_gamma   90.00
#
_symmetry.space_group_name_H-M   'P 1'
#
loop_
_entity.id
_entity.type
_entity.pdbx_description
1 polymer ?
#
loop_
_entity_poly.entity_id
_entity_poly.type
_entity_poly.pdbx_seq_one_letter_code
_entity_poly.pdbx_strand_id
1 'polypeptide(L)'
;EVQKTTAETKGDWRPLVFLMTDGGPTDDWRKGLNEFKAAKKGVVVACAAGHDADTDVLKEITEIVLQLDTADSSSIKAFFKWVSASVSVGSQKVDAGKKEVIGLDDLPPPPPEVNVVL
;
A
#
# COMPACT_ATOMS: atom_id res chain seq x y z
N GLU A 1 0.52 -24.49 -13.18
CA GLU A 1 -0.36 -23.32 -13.42
C GLU A 1 -0.38 -22.49 -12.14
N VAL A 2 -0.45 -21.16 -12.24
CA VAL A 2 -0.37 -20.26 -11.07
C VAL A 2 -1.74 -20.17 -10.39
N GLN A 3 -1.82 -20.60 -9.13
CA GLN A 3 -3.03 -20.57 -8.30
C GLN A 3 -3.30 -19.16 -7.75
N LYS A 4 -4.56 -18.71 -7.85
CA LYS A 4 -4.99 -17.42 -7.30
C LYS A 4 -5.41 -17.57 -5.84
N THR A 5 -5.18 -16.53 -5.04
CA THR A 5 -5.69 -16.47 -3.66
C THR A 5 -7.22 -16.43 -3.67
N THR A 6 -7.83 -17.29 -2.86
CA THR A 6 -9.26 -17.26 -2.53
C THR A 6 -9.43 -16.90 -1.05
N ALA A 7 -10.67 -16.76 -0.58
CA ALA A 7 -10.93 -16.50 0.84
C ALA A 7 -10.48 -17.66 1.75
N GLU A 8 -10.42 -18.88 1.22
CA GLU A 8 -10.11 -20.10 1.96
C GLU A 8 -8.70 -20.64 1.67
N THR A 9 -8.04 -20.23 0.58
CA THR A 9 -6.78 -20.82 0.14
C THR A 9 -5.82 -19.76 -0.39
N LYS A 10 -4.60 -19.76 0.16
CA LYS A 10 -3.51 -18.89 -0.30
C LYS A 10 -3.07 -19.29 -1.72
N GLY A 11 -3.00 -18.32 -2.63
CA GLY A 11 -2.46 -18.51 -3.96
C GLY A 11 -0.93 -18.44 -3.99
N ASP A 12 -0.36 -18.68 -5.18
CA ASP A 12 1.09 -18.77 -5.37
C ASP A 12 1.81 -17.42 -5.23
N TRP A 13 1.08 -16.30 -5.33
CA TRP A 13 1.66 -14.96 -5.31
C TRP A 13 0.68 -13.90 -4.78
N ARG A 14 1.24 -12.81 -4.26
CA ARG A 14 0.50 -11.66 -3.72
C ARG A 14 1.00 -10.37 -4.37
N PRO A 15 0.34 -9.86 -5.42
CA PRO A 15 0.78 -8.65 -6.10
C PRO A 15 0.79 -7.46 -5.14
N LEU A 16 1.85 -6.67 -5.23
CA LEU A 16 2.05 -5.43 -4.48
C LEU A 16 2.28 -4.29 -5.47
N VAL A 17 1.53 -3.21 -5.31
CA VAL A 17 1.66 -2.01 -6.13
C VAL A 17 2.07 -0.86 -5.23
N PHE A 18 3.20 -0.24 -5.55
CA PHE A 18 3.67 0.97 -4.90
C PHE A 18 3.42 2.16 -5.83
N LEU A 19 2.67 3.14 -5.37
CA LEU A 19 2.49 4.42 -6.03
C LEU A 19 3.24 5.48 -5.23
N MET A 20 4.15 6.22 -5.86
CA MET A 20 4.90 7.29 -5.20
C MET A 20 4.81 8.57 -6.03
N THR A 21 4.42 9.66 -5.39
CA THR A 21 4.25 10.97 -6.06
C THR A 21 4.50 12.11 -5.07
N ASP A 22 5.00 13.23 -5.59
CA ASP A 22 5.29 14.47 -4.87
C ASP A 22 4.26 15.58 -5.14
N GLY A 23 3.16 15.27 -5.84
CA GLY A 23 2.15 16.25 -6.22
C GLY A 23 0.80 15.65 -6.57
N GLY A 24 -0.03 16.45 -7.23
CA GLY A 24 -1.37 16.08 -7.68
C GLY A 24 -1.47 15.84 -9.20
N PRO A 25 -2.52 15.13 -9.66
CA PRO A 25 -2.78 14.92 -11.08
C PRO A 25 -3.13 16.23 -11.78
N THR A 26 -2.68 16.39 -13.02
CA THR A 26 -2.88 17.60 -13.83
C THR A 26 -3.88 17.40 -14.98
N ASP A 27 -4.46 16.22 -15.08
CA ASP A 27 -5.39 15.79 -16.12
C ASP A 27 -6.66 15.12 -15.55
N ASP A 28 -7.56 14.66 -16.43
CA ASP A 28 -8.72 13.87 -16.03
C ASP A 28 -8.35 12.38 -15.85
N TRP A 29 -7.78 12.10 -14.70
CA TRP A 29 -7.29 10.78 -14.29
C TRP A 29 -8.39 9.83 -13.77
N ARG A 30 -9.63 10.33 -13.60
CA ARG A 30 -10.74 9.60 -12.93
C ARG A 30 -11.12 8.31 -13.65
N LYS A 31 -11.06 8.31 -14.99
CA LYS A 31 -11.29 7.11 -15.79
C LYS A 31 -10.24 6.03 -15.49
N GLY A 32 -8.97 6.41 -15.46
CA GLY A 32 -7.85 5.52 -15.13
C GLY A 32 -7.98 4.96 -13.72
N LEU A 33 -8.40 5.77 -12.75
CA LEU A 33 -8.68 5.32 -11.39
C LEU A 33 -9.77 4.24 -11.37
N ASN A 34 -10.86 4.42 -12.09
CA ASN A 34 -11.98 3.46 -12.10
C ASN A 34 -11.55 2.12 -12.70
N GLU A 35 -10.80 2.14 -13.80
CA GLU A 35 -10.20 0.94 -14.39
C GLU A 35 -9.19 0.29 -13.41
N PHE A 36 -8.38 1.12 -12.75
CA PHE A 36 -7.48 0.73 -11.66
C PHE A 36 -8.20 0.35 -10.36
N LYS A 37 -9.52 0.49 -10.22
CA LYS A 37 -10.29 -0.15 -9.13
C LYS A 37 -10.90 -1.47 -9.60
N ALA A 38 -11.35 -1.53 -10.85
CA ALA A 38 -11.98 -2.72 -11.45
C ALA A 38 -11.04 -3.94 -11.64
N ALA A 39 -9.80 -3.75 -12.14
CA ALA A 39 -8.84 -4.84 -12.40
C ALA A 39 -8.31 -5.67 -11.19
N LYS A 40 -9.00 -5.72 -10.03
CA LYS A 40 -8.68 -6.56 -8.84
C LYS A 40 -7.18 -6.70 -8.53
N LYS A 41 -6.51 -5.58 -8.23
CA LYS A 41 -5.09 -5.60 -7.84
C LYS A 41 -4.96 -6.18 -6.43
N GLY A 42 -3.76 -6.65 -6.11
CA GLY A 42 -3.41 -6.99 -4.73
C GLY A 42 -3.29 -5.75 -3.86
N VAL A 43 -2.32 -5.73 -2.96
CA VAL A 43 -2.16 -4.63 -2.01
C VAL A 43 -1.58 -3.41 -2.72
N VAL A 44 -2.26 -2.27 -2.61
CA VAL A 44 -1.80 -0.99 -3.17
C VAL A 44 -1.36 -0.09 -2.03
N VAL A 45 -0.14 0.41 -2.09
CA VAL A 45 0.43 1.34 -1.11
C VAL A 45 0.78 2.64 -1.83
N ALA A 46 0.23 3.75 -1.36
CA ALA A 46 0.52 5.07 -1.87
C ALA A 46 1.49 5.80 -0.93
N CYS A 47 2.44 6.52 -1.52
CA CYS A 47 3.49 7.25 -0.85
C CYS A 47 3.53 8.69 -1.36
N ALA A 48 3.12 9.62 -0.50
CA ALA A 48 3.29 11.05 -0.66
C ALA A 48 4.76 11.40 -0.35
N ALA A 49 5.50 11.81 -1.36
CA ALA A 49 6.89 12.24 -1.23
C ALA A 49 6.95 13.76 -1.03
N GLY A 50 7.28 14.18 0.18
CA GLY A 50 7.33 15.59 0.57
C GLY A 50 5.98 16.16 1.00
N HIS A 51 5.97 17.47 1.21
CA HIS A 51 4.82 18.19 1.76
C HIS A 51 3.80 18.64 0.71
N ASP A 52 4.23 18.74 -0.55
CA ASP A 52 3.40 19.22 -1.66
C ASP A 52 2.54 18.11 -2.31
N ALA A 53 2.72 16.86 -1.87
CA ALA A 53 1.95 15.73 -2.35
C ALA A 53 0.49 15.78 -1.89
N ASP A 54 -0.43 15.56 -2.82
CA ASP A 54 -1.86 15.57 -2.53
C ASP A 54 -2.31 14.24 -1.90
N THR A 55 -2.28 14.19 -0.57
CA THR A 55 -2.69 13.00 0.17
C THR A 55 -4.17 12.66 0.04
N ASP A 56 -5.04 13.65 -0.20
CA ASP A 56 -6.47 13.42 -0.39
C ASP A 56 -6.72 12.63 -1.68
N VAL A 57 -6.04 13.02 -2.77
CA VAL A 57 -6.05 12.26 -4.02
C VAL A 57 -5.51 10.84 -3.83
N LEU A 58 -4.44 10.66 -3.08
CA LEU A 58 -3.88 9.33 -2.81
C LEU A 58 -4.85 8.44 -2.03
N LYS A 59 -5.62 9.00 -1.09
CA LYS A 59 -6.67 8.28 -0.34
C LYS A 59 -7.80 7.81 -1.24
N GLU A 60 -8.04 8.51 -2.35
CA GLU A 60 -9.01 8.03 -3.34
C GLU A 60 -8.52 6.80 -4.09
N ILE A 61 -7.20 6.56 -4.13
CA ILE A 61 -6.57 5.42 -4.83
C ILE A 61 -6.51 4.20 -3.93
N THR A 62 -6.07 4.37 -2.68
CA THR A 62 -5.91 3.29 -1.71
C THR A 62 -6.08 3.78 -0.28
N GLU A 63 -6.49 2.88 0.61
CA GLU A 63 -6.60 3.13 2.06
C GLU A 63 -5.22 3.21 2.75
N ILE A 64 -4.16 2.71 2.10
CA ILE A 64 -2.80 2.70 2.64
C ILE A 64 -2.02 3.87 2.04
N VAL A 65 -2.17 5.05 2.65
CA VAL A 65 -1.42 6.26 2.28
C VAL A 65 -0.40 6.58 3.35
N LEU A 66 0.85 6.72 2.93
CA LEU A 66 1.96 7.15 3.78
C LEU A 66 2.56 8.43 3.23
N GLN A 67 3.04 9.28 4.13
CA GLN A 67 3.78 10.48 3.79
C GLN A 67 5.22 10.35 4.27
N LEU A 68 6.14 10.67 3.36
CA LEU A 68 7.57 10.81 3.63
C LEU A 68 7.88 12.30 3.66
N ASP A 69 8.22 12.84 4.82
CA ASP A 69 8.55 14.26 4.96
C ASP A 69 9.81 14.62 4.15
N THR A 70 10.76 13.69 4.08
CA THR A 70 11.96 13.80 3.25
C THR A 70 12.06 12.59 2.31
N ALA A 71 12.20 12.85 1.01
CA ALA A 71 12.45 11.82 0.00
C ALA A 71 13.92 11.35 0.00
N ASP A 72 14.51 11.16 1.18
CA ASP A 72 15.88 10.69 1.33
C ASP A 72 15.96 9.15 1.32
N SER A 73 17.14 8.64 0.97
CA SER A 73 17.38 7.21 0.86
C SER A 73 17.14 6.42 2.17
N SER A 74 17.29 7.05 3.33
CA SER A 74 17.03 6.44 4.64
C SER A 74 15.54 6.21 4.86
N SER A 75 14.71 7.22 4.58
CA SER A 75 13.26 7.21 4.79
C SER A 75 12.60 6.22 3.84
N ILE A 76 13.02 6.20 2.58
CA ILE A 76 12.56 5.21 1.58
C ILE A 76 12.96 3.78 1.98
N LYS A 77 14.16 3.59 2.54
CA LYS A 77 14.61 2.26 3.01
C LYS A 77 13.81 1.77 4.21
N ALA A 78 13.54 2.66 5.17
CA ALA A 78 12.70 2.38 6.33
C ALA A 78 11.28 2.02 5.89
N PHE A 79 10.72 2.77 4.93
CA PHE A 79 9.44 2.49 4.29
C PHE A 79 9.39 1.08 3.69
N PHE A 80 10.31 0.71 2.80
CA PHE A 80 10.28 -0.60 2.16
C PHE A 80 10.47 -1.74 3.17
N LYS A 81 11.29 -1.53 4.20
CA LYS A 81 11.44 -2.50 5.30
C LYS A 81 10.13 -2.69 6.05
N TRP A 82 9.43 -1.60 6.35
CA TRP A 82 8.16 -1.59 7.05
C TRP A 82 7.04 -2.24 6.23
N VAL A 83 6.92 -1.90 4.94
CA VAL A 83 5.93 -2.54 4.05
C VAL A 83 6.23 -4.03 3.86
N SER A 84 7.50 -4.42 3.71
CA SER A 84 7.87 -5.85 3.60
C SER A 84 7.51 -6.64 4.86
N ALA A 85 7.71 -6.05 6.04
CA ALA A 85 7.30 -6.66 7.31
C ALA A 85 5.77 -6.81 7.38
N SER A 86 5.04 -5.77 6.98
CA SER A 86 3.57 -5.75 6.95
C SER A 86 2.97 -6.83 6.04
N VAL A 87 3.54 -7.00 4.85
CA VAL A 87 3.15 -8.07 3.91
C VAL A 87 3.43 -9.45 4.51
N SER A 88 4.56 -9.60 5.21
CA SER A 88 4.94 -10.86 5.85
C SER A 88 3.98 -11.24 6.98
N VAL A 89 3.59 -10.29 7.82
CA VAL A 89 2.60 -10.49 8.90
C VAL A 89 1.23 -10.87 8.31
N GLY A 90 0.78 -10.16 7.26
CA GLY A 90 -0.45 -10.51 6.55
C GLY A 90 -0.42 -11.94 5.99
N SER A 91 0.71 -12.36 5.39
CA SER A 91 0.86 -13.73 4.89
C SER A 91 0.82 -14.80 5.98
N GLN A 92 1.25 -14.52 7.21
CA GLN A 92 1.19 -15.48 8.32
C GLN A 92 -0.24 -15.67 8.86
N LYS A 93 -1.09 -14.63 8.77
CA LYS A 93 -2.49 -14.73 9.23
C LYS A 93 -3.36 -15.63 8.35
N VAL A 94 -3.08 -15.65 7.05
CA VAL A 94 -3.77 -16.54 6.09
C VAL A 94 -3.47 -18.00 6.41
N ASP A 95 -2.23 -18.32 6.75
CA ASP A 95 -1.81 -19.67 7.16
C ASP A 95 -2.50 -20.12 8.46
N ALA A 96 -2.81 -19.17 9.34
CA ALA A 96 -3.55 -19.40 10.59
C ALA A 96 -5.09 -19.44 10.43
N GLY A 97 -5.62 -19.43 9.20
CA GLY A 97 -7.05 -19.54 8.92
C GLY A 97 -7.89 -18.31 9.32
N LYS A 98 -7.26 -17.14 9.50
CA LYS A 98 -7.95 -15.88 9.82
C LYS A 98 -8.23 -15.09 8.53
N LYS A 99 -9.40 -14.44 8.46
CA LYS A 99 -9.80 -13.56 7.34
C LYS A 99 -8.71 -12.54 7.02
N GLU A 100 -8.34 -12.41 5.74
CA GLU A 100 -7.48 -11.32 5.26
C GLU A 100 -8.20 -9.98 5.45
N VAL A 101 -7.89 -9.32 6.55
CA VAL A 101 -8.05 -7.87 6.67
C VAL A 101 -6.67 -7.38 7.03
N ILE A 102 -5.93 -6.90 6.03
CA ILE A 102 -4.76 -6.07 6.30
C ILE A 102 -5.33 -4.70 6.68
N GLY A 103 -5.81 -4.60 7.91
CA GLY A 103 -6.05 -3.31 8.53
C GLY A 103 -4.71 -2.70 8.91
N LEU A 104 -4.63 -1.38 8.96
CA LEU A 104 -3.45 -0.67 9.47
C LEU A 104 -3.06 -1.13 10.89
N ASP A 105 -4.01 -1.71 11.64
CA ASP A 105 -3.83 -2.28 12.97
C ASP A 105 -2.90 -3.51 13.04
N ASP A 106 -2.61 -4.15 11.91
CA ASP A 106 -1.73 -5.32 11.81
C ASP A 106 -0.31 -4.98 11.37
N LEU A 107 -0.04 -3.70 11.16
CA LEU A 107 1.26 -3.21 10.74
C LEU A 107 2.12 -2.99 12.00
N PRO A 108 3.43 -3.32 11.94
CA PRO A 108 4.35 -2.88 12.99
C PRO A 108 4.26 -1.35 13.14
N PRO A 109 4.64 -0.78 14.30
CA PRO A 109 4.61 0.68 14.45
C PRO A 109 5.40 1.35 13.31
N PRO A 110 4.86 2.42 12.70
CA PRO A 110 5.54 3.10 11.62
C PRO A 110 6.88 3.67 12.14
N PRO A 111 7.95 3.57 11.35
CA PRO A 111 9.22 4.16 11.73
C PRO A 111 9.08 5.70 11.81
N PRO A 112 9.89 6.40 12.62
CA PRO A 112 9.76 7.85 12.87
C PRO A 112 9.79 8.70 11.59
N GLU A 113 10.40 8.18 10.54
CA GLU A 113 10.56 8.83 9.24
C GLU A 113 9.33 8.67 8.32
N VAL A 114 8.31 7.90 8.73
CA VAL A 114 7.12 7.60 7.93
C VAL A 114 5.86 8.01 8.70
N ASN A 115 5.12 8.96 8.13
CA ASN A 115 3.84 9.40 8.68
C ASN A 115 2.71 8.62 8.00
N VAL A 116 1.88 7.94 8.79
CA VAL A 116 0.69 7.25 8.28
C VAL A 116 -0.43 8.27 8.16
N VAL A 117 -0.96 8.47 6.95
CA VAL A 117 -2.03 9.43 6.70
C VAL A 117 -3.34 8.66 6.62
N LEU A 118 -4.09 8.63 7.72
CA LEU A 118 -5.42 8.01 7.81
C LEU A 118 -6.50 8.88 7.16
#